data_AF-A0A4Q6X5M3-F1
#
_entry.id   AF-A0A4Q6X5M3-F1
#
_cell.length_a   1.000
_cell.length_b   1.000
_cell.length_c   1.000
_cell.angle_alpha   90.00
_cell.angle_beta   90.00
_cell.angle_gamma   90.00
#
_symmetry.space_group_name_H-M   'P 1'
#
loop_
_entity.id
_entity.type
_entity.pdbx_description
1 polymer ?
#
loop_
_entity_poly.entity_id
_entity_poly.type
_entity_poly.pdbx_seq_one_letter_code
_entity_poly.pdbx_strand_id
1 'polypeptide(L)'
;MDDPEATVVVTIDGVDYEAVNNGDGTWTLADDVVAELADGDHEVTVTATDAAGNEGSTTGTITIDTVAPDAPVIDPINGTDPITGTAEPGTTV
;
A
#
# COMPACT_ATOMS: atom_id res chain seq x y z
N MET A 1 -18.52 10.78 -20.46
CA MET A 1 -19.80 10.07 -20.31
C MET A 1 -19.43 8.80 -19.61
N ASP A 2 -19.94 8.65 -18.40
CA ASP A 2 -19.77 7.42 -17.62
C ASP A 2 -20.75 6.38 -18.18
N ASP A 3 -20.30 5.14 -18.34
CA ASP A 3 -21.12 4.03 -18.80
C ASP A 3 -21.36 3.08 -17.61
N PRO A 4 -22.56 3.10 -17.00
CA PRO A 4 -22.88 2.26 -15.85
C PRO A 4 -23.10 0.78 -16.20
N GLU A 5 -23.24 0.44 -17.48
CA GLU A 5 -23.42 -0.94 -17.94
C GLU A 5 -22.10 -1.58 -18.39
N ALA A 6 -21.00 -0.82 -18.43
CA ALA A 6 -19.69 -1.35 -18.77
C ALA A 6 -19.17 -2.34 -17.74
N THR A 7 -18.53 -3.41 -18.21
CA THR A 7 -17.79 -4.36 -17.36
C THR A 7 -16.39 -3.83 -17.10
N VAL A 8 -15.91 -3.91 -15.85
CA VAL A 8 -14.56 -3.47 -15.48
C VAL A 8 -13.73 -4.67 -15.03
N VAL A 9 -12.57 -4.85 -15.67
CA VAL A 9 -11.57 -5.84 -15.32
C VAL A 9 -10.29 -5.12 -14.89
N VAL A 10 -9.74 -5.54 -13.76
CA VAL A 10 -8.46 -5.06 -13.24
C VAL A 10 -7.45 -6.20 -13.36
N THR A 11 -6.43 -6.01 -14.19
CA THR A 11 -5.33 -6.96 -14.36
C THR A 11 -4.16 -6.52 -13.49
N ILE A 12 -3.70 -7.37 -12.57
CA ILE A 12 -2.52 -7.12 -11.72
C ILE A 12 -1.51 -8.24 -11.98
N ASP A 13 -0.29 -7.88 -12.40
CA ASP A 13 0.78 -8.83 -12.78
C ASP A 13 0.33 -9.94 -13.76
N GLY A 14 -0.63 -9.60 -14.64
CA GLY A 14 -1.20 -10.52 -15.63
C GLY A 14 -2.34 -11.41 -15.13
N VAL A 15 -2.80 -11.23 -13.89
CA VAL A 15 -3.98 -11.90 -13.32
C VAL A 15 -5.18 -10.96 -13.39
N ASP A 16 -6.28 -11.44 -13.96
CA ASP A 16 -7.51 -10.67 -14.09
C ASP A 16 -8.41 -10.81 -12.86
N TYR A 17 -8.93 -9.67 -12.42
CA TYR A 17 -9.86 -9.56 -11.31
C TYR A 17 -11.10 -8.77 -11.72
N GLU A 18 -12.28 -9.29 -11.39
CA GLU A 18 -13.54 -8.59 -11.62
C GLU A 18 -13.66 -7.43 -10.63
N ALA A 19 -13.89 -6.22 -11.16
CA ALA A 19 -14.18 -5.04 -10.37
C ALA A 19 -15.65 -4.63 -10.52
N VAL A 20 -16.17 -3.96 -9.50
CA VAL A 20 -17.52 -3.38 -9.51
C VAL A 20 -17.46 -2.02 -10.19
N ASN A 21 -18.19 -1.86 -11.30
CA ASN A 21 -18.46 -0.55 -11.87
C ASN A 21 -19.49 0.18 -10.98
N ASN A 22 -19.11 1.34 -10.45
CA ASN A 22 -19.99 2.11 -9.57
C ASN A 22 -20.97 3.00 -10.38
N GLY A 23 -20.79 3.11 -11.70
CA GLY A 23 -21.66 3.84 -12.62
C GLY A 23 -21.50 5.36 -12.61
N ASP A 24 -20.53 5.87 -11.86
CA ASP A 24 -20.20 7.30 -11.73
C ASP A 24 -18.77 7.62 -12.23
N GLY A 25 -18.24 6.74 -13.10
CA GLY A 25 -16.87 6.82 -13.61
C GLY A 25 -15.83 6.24 -12.64
N THR A 26 -16.25 5.72 -11.48
CA THR A 26 -15.39 5.01 -10.55
C THR A 26 -15.65 3.50 -10.53
N TRP A 27 -14.69 2.76 -10.03
CA TRP A 27 -14.76 1.30 -9.87
C TRP A 27 -14.17 0.89 -8.52
N THR A 28 -14.55 -0.29 -8.04
CA THR A 28 -14.07 -0.85 -6.77
C THR A 28 -13.57 -2.27 -6.98
N LEU A 29 -12.38 -2.57 -6.48
CA LEU A 29 -11.85 -3.93 -6.38
C LEU A 29 -11.93 -4.39 -4.92
N ALA A 30 -12.33 -5.64 -4.69
CA ALA A 30 -12.46 -6.17 -3.33
C ALA A 30 -11.08 -6.38 -2.67
N ASP A 31 -10.99 -6.10 -1.37
CA ASP A 31 -9.72 -6.09 -0.62
C ASP A 31 -9.14 -7.50 -0.41
N ASP A 32 -10.01 -8.50 -0.26
CA ASP A 32 -9.61 -9.91 -0.10
C ASP A 32 -8.92 -10.47 -1.35
N VAL A 33 -9.22 -9.90 -2.51
CA VAL A 33 -8.64 -10.28 -3.80
C VAL A 33 -7.18 -9.81 -3.92
N VAL A 34 -6.83 -8.67 -3.33
CA VAL A 34 -5.47 -8.12 -3.33
C VAL A 34 -4.63 -8.61 -2.15
N ALA A 35 -5.24 -9.20 -1.12
CA ALA A 35 -4.55 -9.71 0.06
C ALA A 35 -3.58 -10.88 -0.21
N GLU A 36 -3.68 -11.51 -1.39
CA GLU A 36 -2.77 -12.58 -1.81
C GLU A 36 -1.50 -12.07 -2.53
N LEU A 37 -1.42 -10.76 -2.82
CA LEU A 37 -0.26 -10.16 -3.47
C LEU A 37 0.92 -10.03 -2.50
N ALA A 38 2.11 -10.34 -2.98
CA ALA A 38 3.35 -10.18 -2.21
C ALA A 38 3.73 -8.70 -2.09
N ASP A 39 4.49 -8.33 -1.05
CA ASP A 39 5.04 -6.98 -0.94
C ASP A 39 5.91 -6.63 -2.15
N GLY A 40 5.76 -5.40 -2.64
CA GLY A 40 6.46 -4.89 -3.82
C GLY A 40 5.59 -4.02 -4.72
N ASP A 41 6.18 -3.63 -5.85
CA ASP A 41 5.49 -2.88 -6.91
C ASP A 41 4.77 -3.84 -7.86
N HIS A 42 3.51 -3.55 -8.17
CA HIS A 42 2.68 -4.30 -9.10
C HIS A 42 2.18 -3.41 -10.23
N GLU A 43 2.25 -3.91 -11.47
CA GLU A 43 1.66 -3.24 -12.61
C GLU A 43 0.16 -3.55 -12.66
N VAL A 44 -0.65 -2.50 -12.79
CA VAL A 44 -2.10 -2.59 -12.83
C VAL A 44 -2.61 -2.04 -14.15
N THR A 45 -3.42 -2.84 -14.86
CA THR A 45 -4.18 -2.38 -16.03
C THR A 45 -5.66 -2.46 -15.70
N VAL A 46 -6.40 -1.37 -15.91
CA VAL A 46 -7.85 -1.34 -15.77
C VAL A 46 -8.45 -1.23 -17.16
N THR A 47 -9.34 -2.14 -17.51
CA THR A 47 -10.04 -2.17 -18.78
C THR A 47 -11.54 -2.09 -18.52
N ALA A 48 -12.20 -1.14 -19.19
CA ALA A 48 -13.65 -1.03 -19.22
C ALA A 48 -14.17 -1.36 -20.62
N THR A 49 -15.17 -2.22 -20.70
CA THR A 49 -15.79 -2.66 -21.97
C THR A 49 -17.27 -2.33 -21.93
N ASP A 50 -17.75 -1.53 -22.88
CA ASP A 50 -19.19 -1.21 -22.99
C ASP A 50 -20.02 -2.37 -23.57
N ALA A 51 -21.34 -2.27 -23.48
CA ALA A 51 -22.26 -3.30 -23.98
C ALA A 51 -22.18 -3.51 -25.51
N ALA A 52 -21.63 -2.56 -26.26
CA ALA A 52 -21.40 -2.67 -27.70
C ALA A 52 -20.03 -3.31 -28.02
N GLY A 53 -19.18 -3.54 -27.02
CA GLY A 53 -17.85 -4.12 -27.14
C GLY A 53 -16.74 -3.09 -27.39
N ASN A 54 -16.98 -1.79 -27.18
CA ASN A 54 -15.90 -0.80 -27.22
C ASN A 54 -15.11 -0.86 -25.91
N GLU A 55 -13.79 -0.80 -26.02
CA GLU A 55 -12.88 -0.90 -24.87
C GLU A 55 -12.09 0.38 -24.66
N GLY A 56 -11.87 0.71 -23.39
CA GLY A 56 -10.92 1.72 -22.94
C GLY A 56 -10.09 1.17 -21.80
N SER A 57 -8.79 1.45 -21.80
CA SER A 57 -7.89 0.99 -20.75
C SER A 57 -6.94 2.07 -20.24
N THR A 58 -6.49 1.90 -19.00
CA THR A 58 -5.48 2.73 -18.36
C THR A 58 -4.54 1.86 -17.53
N THR A 59 -3.28 2.28 -17.42
CA THR A 59 -2.25 1.56 -16.66
C THR A 59 -1.75 2.40 -15.49
N GLY A 60 -1.33 1.73 -14.42
CA GLY A 60 -0.72 2.34 -13.25
C GLY A 60 0.14 1.35 -12.48
N THR A 61 0.69 1.82 -11.36
CA THR A 61 1.47 0.99 -10.44
C THR A 61 0.92 1.17 -9.03
N ILE A 62 0.82 0.08 -8.30
CA ILE A 62 0.53 0.08 -6.86
C ILE A 62 1.71 -0.56 -6.12
N THR A 63 1.91 -0.16 -4.86
CA THR A 63 2.93 -0.76 -3.99
C THR A 63 2.24 -1.39 -2.79
N ILE A 64 2.50 -2.68 -2.56
CA ILE A 64 2.06 -3.40 -1.37
C ILE A 64 3.21 -3.40 -0.35
N ASP A 65 2.94 -2.91 0.86
CA ASP A 65 3.88 -2.88 1.98
C ASP A 65 3.15 -3.32 3.26
N THR A 66 3.39 -4.57 3.64
CA THR A 66 2.80 -5.18 4.85
C THR A 66 3.83 -5.37 5.96
N VAL A 67 5.09 -4.99 5.72
CA VAL A 67 6.17 -5.12 6.71
C VAL A 67 6.05 -4.05 7.78
N ALA A 68 5.64 -4.46 8.97
CA ALA A 68 5.69 -3.59 10.14
C ALA A 68 7.14 -3.21 10.50
N PRO A 69 7.39 -1.98 10.98
CA PRO A 69 8.72 -1.61 11.47
C PRO A 69 9.08 -2.40 12.73
N ASP A 70 10.39 -2.60 12.94
CA ASP A 70 10.90 -3.21 14.17
C ASP A 70 10.53 -2.39 15.42
N ALA A 71 10.28 -3.08 16.52
CA ALA A 71 10.05 -2.42 17.80
C ALA A 71 11.30 -1.63 18.23
N PRO A 72 11.14 -0.43 18.83
CA PRO A 72 12.28 0.32 19.31
C PRO A 72 13.02 -0.45 20.38
N VAL A 73 14.35 -0.47 20.28
CA VAL A 73 15.21 -1.04 21.32
C VAL A 73 15.58 0.07 22.29
N ILE A 74 15.28 -0.12 23.58
CA ILE A 74 15.81 0.71 24.65
C ILE A 74 17.13 0.11 25.10
N ASP A 75 18.22 0.86 25.03
CA ASP A 75 19.48 0.49 25.67
C ASP A 75 19.37 0.74 27.18
N PRO A 76 19.33 -0.31 28.03
CA PRO A 76 19.24 -0.11 29.46
C PRO A 76 20.57 0.39 30.00
N ILE A 77 20.51 1.44 30.84
CA ILE A 77 21.66 1.88 31.64
C ILE A 77 22.23 0.67 32.36
N ASN A 78 23.48 0.35 32.06
CA ASN A 78 24.20 -0.76 32.63
C ASN A 78 25.55 -0.28 33.17
N GLY A 79 26.20 -1.09 34.02
CA GLY A 79 27.46 -0.69 34.66
C GLY A 79 28.64 -0.50 33.68
N THR A 80 28.47 -0.85 32.41
CA THR A 80 29.47 -0.69 31.34
C THR A 80 29.21 0.49 30.41
N ASP A 81 28.01 1.08 30.43
CA ASP A 81 27.66 2.32 29.71
C ASP A 81 26.96 3.34 30.64
N PRO A 82 27.69 3.89 31.63
CA PRO A 82 27.15 4.91 32.52
C PRO A 82 27.13 6.29 31.84
N ILE A 83 26.05 7.04 32.05
CA ILE A 83 26.03 8.48 31.74
C ILE A 83 26.94 9.19 32.75
N THR A 84 28.14 9.59 32.31
CA THR A 84 29.09 10.35 33.13
C THR A 84 28.97 11.84 32.85
N GLY A 85 28.96 12.65 33.90
CA GLY A 85 29.13 14.10 33.82
C GLY A 85 30.15 14.55 34.86
N THR A 86 30.94 15.57 34.53
CA THR A 86 31.85 16.20 35.49
C THR A 86 31.15 17.41 36.13
N ALA A 87 31.09 17.46 37.46
CA ALA A 87 30.85 18.70 38.18
C ALA A 87 32.18 19.48 38.28
N GLU A 88 32.13 20.81 38.20
CA GLU A 88 33.32 21.61 38.51
C GLU A 88 33.75 21.40 39.97
N PRO A 89 35.06 21.34 40.26
CA PRO A 89 35.56 21.25 41.63
C PRO A 89 35.06 22.45 42.45
N GLY A 90 34.21 22.22 43.44
CA GLY A 90 33.73 23.24 44.37
C GLY A 90 32.22 23.53 44.35
N THR A 91 31.43 22.84 43.53
CA THR A 91 29.96 22.93 43.61
C THR A 91 29.41 22.05 44.73
N THR A 92 28.73 22.67 45.70
CA THR A 92 27.86 22.00 46.69
C THR A 92 26.41 22.04 46.17
N VAL A 93 25.63 20.98 46.43
CA VAL A 93 24.15 21.00 46.29
C VAL A 93 23.54 21.92 47.34
#